data_AF-A0A6J4FNG6-F1
#
_entry.id   AF-A0A6J4FNG6-F1
#
_cell.length_a   1.000
_cell.length_b   1.000
_cell.length_c   1.000
_cell.angle_alpha   90.00
_cell.angle_beta   90.00
_cell.angle_gamma   90.00
#
_symmetry.space_group_name_H-M   'P 1'
#
loop_
_entity.id
_entity.type
_entity.pdbx_description
1 polymer ?
#
loop_
_entity_poly.entity_id
_entity_poly.type
_entity_poly.pdbx_seq_one_letter_code
_entity_poly.pdbx_strand_id
1 'polypeptide(L)'
;MSILNAGLIELEPSVVRAMLDAGEAILVDVREEEEFAAERIAGSILSPMSDFEIETFPVATDRKIIISCLGGVRSAAIGRKLLQAGQPWVIHMKGGLNAWKDAGFATEVGA
;
A
#
# COMPACT_ATOMS: atom_id res chain seq x y z
N MET A 1 -4.57 -25.05 19.76
CA MET A 1 -5.03 -24.85 18.38
C MET A 1 -4.59 -23.45 17.97
N SER A 2 -3.34 -23.28 17.56
CA SER A 2 -2.84 -23.43 16.18
C SER A 2 -2.91 -22.08 15.45
N ILE A 3 -1.72 -21.58 15.05
CA ILE A 3 -1.39 -20.62 13.96
C ILE A 3 -2.09 -19.25 14.04
N LEU A 4 -1.37 -18.13 14.06
CA LEU A 4 -0.79 -17.50 12.86
C LEU A 4 0.35 -16.55 13.24
N ASN A 5 1.60 -17.00 13.07
CA ASN A 5 2.69 -16.09 12.68
C ASN A 5 2.49 -15.75 11.19
N ALA A 6 1.39 -15.09 10.83
CA ALA A 6 1.23 -14.53 9.50
C ALA A 6 2.01 -13.22 9.47
N GLY A 7 3.26 -13.29 9.02
CA GLY A 7 4.04 -12.10 8.73
C GLY A 7 3.32 -11.26 7.67
N LEU A 8 3.41 -9.95 7.79
CA LEU A 8 2.94 -9.03 6.76
C LEU A 8 3.59 -9.40 5.42
N ILE A 9 2.77 -9.70 4.42
CA ILE A 9 3.27 -10.03 3.08
C ILE A 9 3.90 -8.77 2.51
N GLU A 10 5.16 -8.87 2.10
CA GLU A 10 5.94 -7.77 1.55
C GLU A 10 6.30 -8.08 0.09
N LEU A 11 6.07 -7.13 -0.81
CA LEU A 11 6.40 -7.24 -2.24
C LEU A 11 7.39 -6.15 -2.68
N GLU A 12 8.28 -6.53 -3.59
CA GLU A 12 9.18 -5.60 -4.28
C GLU A 12 8.40 -4.73 -5.29
N PRO A 13 8.84 -3.48 -5.55
CA PRO A 13 8.14 -2.57 -6.46
C PRO A 13 7.86 -3.13 -7.86
N SER A 14 8.74 -3.98 -8.39
CA SER A 14 8.58 -4.61 -9.71
C SER A 14 7.39 -5.57 -9.77
N VAL A 15 7.16 -6.33 -8.69
CA VAL A 15 6.01 -7.23 -8.57
C VAL A 15 4.74 -6.42 -8.41
N VAL A 16 4.77 -5.38 -7.57
CA VAL A 16 3.64 -4.46 -7.39
C VAL A 16 3.27 -3.83 -8.73
N ARG A 17 4.24 -3.34 -9.51
CA ARG A 17 4.01 -2.76 -10.83
C ARG A 17 3.31 -3.74 -11.77
N ALA A 18 3.80 -4.97 -11.86
CA ALA A 18 3.20 -6.00 -12.70
C ALA A 18 1.74 -6.30 -12.32
N MET A 19 1.44 -6.39 -11.02
CA MET A 19 0.07 -6.62 -10.54
C MET A 19 -0.86 -5.43 -10.82
N LEU A 20 -0.36 -4.20 -10.72
CA LEU A 20 -1.12 -2.99 -11.08
C LEU A 20 -1.39 -2.94 -12.58
N ASP A 21 -0.40 -3.21 -13.42
CA ASP A 21 -0.54 -3.24 -14.88
C ASP A 21 -1.49 -4.35 -15.36
N ALA A 22 -1.51 -5.49 -14.68
CA ALA A 22 -2.44 -6.60 -14.95
C ALA A 22 -3.85 -6.35 -14.40
N GLY A 23 -4.08 -5.27 -13.64
CA GLY A 23 -5.36 -5.01 -12.97
C GLY A 23 -5.69 -5.99 -11.84
N GLU A 24 -4.71 -6.75 -11.36
CA GLU A 24 -4.87 -7.75 -10.29
C GLU A 24 -4.82 -7.13 -8.89
N ALA A 25 -4.35 -5.88 -8.78
CA ALA A 25 -4.23 -5.16 -7.53
C ALA A 25 -4.69 -3.71 -7.62
N ILE A 26 -4.98 -3.14 -6.45
CA ILE A 26 -5.03 -1.70 -6.22
C ILE A 26 -3.89 -1.30 -5.29
N LEU A 27 -3.44 -0.05 -5.42
CA LEU A 27 -2.49 0.55 -4.51
C LEU A 27 -3.19 1.57 -3.61
N VAL A 28 -3.05 1.42 -2.31
CA VAL A 28 -3.50 2.38 -1.30
C VAL A 28 -2.28 3.09 -0.73
N ASP A 29 -2.23 4.41 -0.87
CA ASP A 29 -1.20 5.26 -0.31
C ASP A 29 -1.64 5.78 1.06
N VAL A 30 -0.85 5.51 2.09
CA VAL A 30 -1.13 5.93 3.47
C VAL A 30 -0.30 7.13 3.93
N ARG A 31 0.26 7.89 2.99
CA ARG A 31 0.84 9.21 3.27
C ARG A 31 -0.23 10.26 3.51
N GLU A 32 0.19 11.44 3.95
CA GLU A 32 -0.70 12.58 4.13
C GLU A 32 -1.10 13.20 2.78
N GLU A 33 -2.18 13.98 2.77
CA GLU A 33 -2.77 14.56 1.56
C GLU A 33 -1.76 15.40 0.77
N GLU A 34 -0.94 16.21 1.44
CA GLU A 34 0.03 17.08 0.79
C GLU A 34 1.16 16.27 0.12
N GLU A 35 1.59 15.17 0.75
CA GLU A 35 2.59 14.28 0.16
C GLU A 35 2.05 13.57 -1.08
N PHE A 36 0.79 13.17 -1.04
CA PHE A 36 0.11 12.49 -2.15
C PHE A 36 -0.15 13.43 -3.34
N ALA A 37 -0.59 14.67 -3.07
CA ALA A 37 -0.80 15.69 -4.08
C ALA A 37 0.52 16.12 -4.73
N ALA A 38 1.61 16.22 -3.95
CA ALA A 38 2.92 16.58 -4.46
C ALA A 38 3.46 15.53 -5.44
N GLU A 39 3.39 14.24 -5.09
CA GLU A 39 3.84 13.15 -5.95
C GLU A 39 3.18 11.83 -5.54
N ARG A 40 2.69 11.04 -6.50
CA ARG A 40 2.04 9.74 -6.24
C ARG A 40 2.24 8.74 -7.37
N ILE A 41 1.94 7.47 -7.09
CA ILE A 41 1.84 6.44 -8.13
C ILE A 41 0.49 6.60 -8.84
N ALA A 42 0.49 6.62 -10.17
CA ALA A 42 -0.72 6.77 -10.97
C ALA A 42 -1.79 5.74 -10.58
N GLY A 43 -3.02 6.20 -10.40
CA GLY A 43 -4.15 5.35 -10.03
C GLY A 43 -4.18 4.85 -8.58
N SER A 44 -3.27 5.29 -7.72
CA SER A 44 -3.33 4.98 -6.29
C SER A 44 -4.52 5.68 -5.61
N ILE A 45 -5.03 5.04 -4.55
CA ILE A 45 -6.10 5.56 -3.69
C ILE A 45 -5.46 6.11 -2.42
N LEU A 46 -5.78 7.34 -2.06
CA LEU A 46 -5.30 7.95 -0.82
C LEU A 46 -6.13 7.45 0.38
N SER A 47 -5.46 7.07 1.46
CA SER A 47 -6.04 6.74 2.77
C SER A 47 -5.05 7.15 3.85
N PRO A 48 -5.03 8.43 4.27
CA PRO A 48 -4.00 8.96 5.15
C PRO A 48 -3.88 8.18 6.46
N MET A 49 -2.65 8.00 6.94
CA MET A 49 -2.41 7.30 8.20
C MET A 49 -3.01 8.04 9.41
N SER A 50 -3.05 9.36 9.34
CA SER A 50 -3.67 10.24 10.35
C SER A 50 -5.17 9.96 10.55
N ASP A 51 -5.86 9.63 9.47
CA ASP A 51 -7.31 9.34 9.44
C ASP A 51 -7.62 7.84 9.34
N PHE A 52 -6.68 6.98 9.73
CA PHE A 52 -6.87 5.54 9.63
C PHE A 52 -7.98 5.03 10.57
N GLU A 53 -9.04 4.51 9.96
CA GLU A 53 -10.14 3.78 10.59
C GLU A 53 -10.29 2.44 9.86
N ILE A 54 -10.50 1.34 10.59
CA ILE A 54 -10.53 0.00 9.99
C ILE A 54 -11.78 -0.21 9.13
N GLU A 55 -12.89 0.40 9.52
CA GLU A 55 -14.21 0.28 8.89
C GLU A 55 -14.29 1.01 7.55
N THR A 56 -13.47 2.04 7.35
CA THR A 56 -13.45 2.87 6.14
C THR A 56 -12.25 2.59 5.24
N PHE A 57 -11.32 1.73 5.69
CA PHE A 57 -10.14 1.41 4.90
C PHE A 57 -10.51 0.83 3.54
N PRO A 58 -9.86 1.26 2.43
CA PRO A 58 -10.23 0.78 1.10
C PRO A 58 -10.13 -0.74 0.98
N VAL A 59 -11.21 -1.35 0.48
CA VAL A 59 -11.32 -2.79 0.20
C VAL A 59 -11.65 -3.06 -1.26
N ALA A 60 -11.13 -4.15 -1.81
CA ALA A 60 -11.46 -4.67 -3.13
C ALA A 60 -11.79 -6.16 -3.01
N THR A 61 -12.88 -6.60 -3.66
CA THR A 61 -13.36 -7.98 -3.60
C THR A 61 -12.75 -8.87 -4.67
N ASP A 62 -12.32 -8.28 -5.78
CA ASP A 62 -11.80 -8.95 -6.98
C ASP A 62 -10.29 -8.73 -7.19
N ARG A 63 -9.67 -7.85 -6.39
CA ARG A 63 -8.28 -7.43 -6.53
C ARG A 63 -7.55 -7.45 -5.20
N LYS A 64 -6.24 -7.64 -5.27
CA LYS A 64 -5.35 -7.54 -4.11
C LYS A 64 -5.19 -6.10 -3.67
N ILE A 65 -4.94 -5.91 -2.38
CA ILE A 65 -4.75 -4.58 -1.79
C ILE A 65 -3.31 -4.47 -1.35
N ILE A 66 -2.60 -3.53 -1.98
CA ILE A 66 -1.20 -3.26 -1.71
C ILE A 66 -1.13 -1.87 -1.06
N ILE A 67 -0.52 -1.78 0.11
CA ILE A 67 -0.36 -0.52 0.85
C ILE A 67 1.06 0.02 0.73
N SER A 68 1.18 1.32 0.46
CA SER A 68 2.45 2.03 0.31
C SER A 68 2.47 3.31 1.13
N CYS A 69 3.67 3.79 1.44
CA CYS A 69 3.90 5.14 1.92
C CYS A 69 5.21 5.66 1.31
N LEU A 70 5.89 6.64 1.94
CA LEU A 70 7.15 7.16 1.39
C LEU A 70 8.28 6.12 1.37
N GLY A 71 8.59 5.53 2.53
CA GLY A 71 9.73 4.60 2.72
C GLY A 71 9.36 3.23 3.29
N GLY A 72 8.06 2.93 3.38
CA GLY A 72 7.51 1.66 3.85
C GLY A 72 7.22 1.55 5.35
N VAL A 73 7.71 2.46 6.20
CA VAL A 73 7.50 2.41 7.66
C VAL A 73 6.02 2.54 8.04
N ARG A 74 5.33 3.58 7.53
CA ARG A 74 3.91 3.84 7.83
C ARG A 74 2.99 2.73 7.31
N SER A 75 3.20 2.29 6.07
CA SER A 75 2.42 1.19 5.49
C SER A 75 2.66 -0.12 6.22
N ALA A 76 3.89 -0.44 6.65
CA ALA A 76 4.12 -1.61 7.48
C ALA A 76 3.42 -1.53 8.85
N ALA A 77 3.27 -0.33 9.44
CA ALA A 77 2.51 -0.14 10.67
C ALA A 77 1.00 -0.36 10.44
N ILE A 78 0.44 0.23 9.38
CA ILE A 78 -0.96 0.04 9.00
C ILE A 78 -1.27 -1.42 8.66
N GLY A 79 -0.39 -2.10 7.91
CA GLY A 79 -0.55 -3.52 7.58
C GLY A 79 -0.62 -4.39 8.83
N ARG A 80 0.19 -4.11 9.85
CA ARG A 80 0.11 -4.82 11.14
C ARG A 80 -1.20 -4.54 11.89
N LYS A 81 -1.69 -3.30 11.88
CA LYS A 81 -3.01 -2.97 12.47
C LYS A 81 -4.14 -3.73 11.76
N LEU A 82 -4.11 -3.79 10.42
CA LEU A 82 -5.06 -4.55 9.61
C LEU A 82 -5.02 -6.05 9.93
N LEU A 83 -3.82 -6.65 10.03
CA LEU A 83 -3.66 -8.05 10.42
C LEU A 83 -4.23 -8.33 11.83
N GLN A 84 -3.95 -7.46 12.80
CA GLN A 84 -4.49 -7.56 14.16
C GLN A 84 -6.01 -7.43 14.20
N ALA A 85 -6.59 -6.63 13.30
CA ALA A 85 -8.02 -6.49 13.10
C ALA A 85 -8.65 -7.65 12.30
N GLY A 86 -7.90 -8.72 12.00
CA GLY A 86 -8.41 -9.89 11.30
C GLY A 86 -8.52 -9.71 9.78
N GLN A 87 -7.74 -8.80 9.19
CA GLN A 87 -7.64 -8.60 7.74
C GLN A 87 -6.36 -9.23 7.18
N PRO A 88 -6.31 -10.56 6.95
CA PRO A 88 -5.10 -11.27 6.53
C PRO A 88 -4.69 -10.99 5.08
N TRP A 89 -5.52 -10.28 4.31
CA TRP A 89 -5.34 -10.04 2.88
C TRP A 89 -4.37 -8.90 2.56
N VAL A 90 -3.92 -8.12 3.56
CA VAL A 90 -3.12 -6.92 3.32
C VAL A 90 -1.69 -7.25 2.86
N ILE A 91 -1.27 -6.60 1.78
CA ILE A 91 0.07 -6.70 1.22
C ILE A 91 0.75 -5.34 1.34
N HIS A 92 2.03 -5.31 1.67
CA HIS A 92 2.84 -4.11 1.81
C HIS A 92 3.87 -3.99 0.68
N MET A 93 4.03 -2.81 0.08
CA MET A 93 5.14 -2.56 -0.86
C MET A 93 6.41 -2.16 -0.10
N LYS A 94 7.46 -2.97 -0.24
CA LYS A 94 8.76 -2.74 0.36
C LYS A 94 9.37 -1.42 -0.10
N GLY A 95 9.88 -0.65 0.86
CA GLY A 95 10.59 0.61 0.59
C GLY A 95 9.70 1.76 0.05
N GLY A 96 8.40 1.54 -0.13
CA GLY A 96 7.44 2.58 -0.49
C GLY A 96 7.72 3.27 -1.82
N LEU A 97 7.25 4.51 -1.94
CA LEU A 97 7.43 5.37 -3.11
C LEU A 97 8.91 5.59 -3.46
N ASN A 98 9.80 5.65 -2.47
CA ASN A 98 11.24 5.79 -2.72
C ASN A 98 11.78 4.60 -3.53
N ALA A 99 11.49 3.37 -3.11
CA ALA A 99 11.92 2.18 -3.84
C ALA A 99 11.26 2.05 -5.21
N TRP A 100 10.01 2.50 -5.35
CA TRP A 100 9.34 2.59 -6.65
C TRP A 100 10.09 3.51 -7.62
N LYS A 101 10.53 4.68 -7.14
CA LYS A 101 11.31 5.64 -7.93
C LYS A 101 12.72 5.14 -8.22
N ASP A 102 13.37 4.50 -7.25
CA ASP A 102 14.71 3.91 -7.43
C ASP A 102 14.69 2.78 -8.47
N ALA A 103 13.56 2.07 -8.60
CA ALA A 103 13.34 1.09 -9.67
C ALA A 103 13.05 1.71 -11.06
N GLY A 104 13.00 3.05 -11.16
CA GLY A 104 12.77 3.79 -12.40
C GLY A 104 11.31 3.85 -12.85
N PHE A 105 10.36 3.54 -11.97
CA PHE A 105 8.94 3.57 -12.31
C PHE A 105 8.34 4.96 -12.21
N ALA A 106 7.39 5.26 -13.10
CA ALA A 106 6.78 6.58 -13.23
C ALA A 106 5.88 6.94 -12.02
N THR A 107 5.83 8.24 -11.73
CA THR A 107 4.95 8.89 -10.76
C THR A 107 4.22 10.06 -11.42
N GLU A 108 3.10 10.48 -10.84
CA GLU A 108 2.41 11.72 -11.16
C GLU A 108 2.84 12.79 -10.16
N VAL A 109 3.19 13.98 -10.64
CA VAL A 109 3.69 15.10 -9.82
C VAL A 109 2.73 16.29 -9.96
N GLY A 110 2.34 16.89 -8.83
CA GLY A 110 1.48 18.09 -8.81
C GLY A 110 0.06 17.84 -9.32
N ALA A 111 -0.55 16.74 -8.87
CA ALA A 111 -1.94 16.39 -9.20
C ALA A 111 -2.96 17.34 -8.55
#